data_AF-A0A7U3Q549-F1
#
_entry.id   AF-A0A7U3Q549-F1
#
_cell.length_a   1.000
_cell.length_b   1.000
_cell.length_c   1.000
_cell.angle_alpha   90.00
_cell.angle_beta   90.00
_cell.angle_gamma   90.00
#
_symmetry.space_group_name_H-M   'P 1'
#
loop_
_entity.id
_entity.type
_entity.pdbx_description
1 polymer ?
#
loop_
_entity_poly.entity_id
_entity_poly.type
_entity_poly.pdbx_seq_one_letter_code
_entity_poly.pdbx_strand_id
1 'polypeptide(L)'
;MVAQKMLEGNVLWSFDHELTESRSLSWYKKLAGLFSFLKPNHRHEGSILLASNGIFITGDEQLEVPISHIEEVYMGFDELFPASSVKNLGLFWQPLRIKSTISRTESQTIYLIINHSGIFSDNQTWFNALISLLRR
;
A
#
# COMPACT_ATOMS: atom_id res chain seq x y z
N MET A 1 -0.31 -16.39 22.82
CA MET A 1 0.92 -16.55 22.03
C MET A 1 1.27 -15.17 21.49
N VAL A 2 2.49 -14.69 21.70
CA VAL A 2 2.92 -13.38 21.16
C VAL A 2 3.16 -13.57 19.67
N ALA A 3 2.50 -12.77 18.83
CA ALA A 3 2.66 -12.87 17.37
C ALA A 3 4.14 -12.66 16.99
N GLN A 4 4.68 -13.52 16.13
CA GLN A 4 6.07 -13.42 15.72
C GLN A 4 6.20 -12.30 14.68
N LYS A 5 6.96 -11.26 15.02
CA LYS A 5 7.34 -10.19 14.09
C LYS A 5 8.18 -10.75 12.94
N MET A 6 7.83 -10.36 11.72
CA MET A 6 8.48 -10.84 10.49
C MET A 6 9.18 -9.72 9.73
N LEU A 7 8.50 -8.60 9.47
CA LEU A 7 9.05 -7.43 8.78
C LEU A 7 8.58 -6.15 9.46
N GLU A 8 9.38 -5.09 9.38
CA GLU A 8 8.98 -3.74 9.78
C GLU A 8 9.55 -2.69 8.82
N GLY A 9 8.92 -1.52 8.79
CA GLY A 9 9.39 -0.41 7.97
C GLY A 9 8.53 0.83 8.10
N ASN A 10 8.81 1.82 7.27
CA ASN A 10 7.97 2.99 7.06
C ASN A 10 7.04 2.75 5.88
N VAL A 11 5.83 3.29 5.93
CA VAL A 11 4.81 3.11 4.89
C VAL A 11 4.16 4.43 4.53
N LEU A 12 3.94 4.61 3.24
CA LEU A 12 2.99 5.57 2.68
C LEU A 12 1.78 4.76 2.20
N TRP A 13 0.58 5.16 2.60
CA TRP A 13 -0.62 4.38 2.27
C TRP A 13 -1.89 5.21 2.06
N SER A 14 -2.87 4.58 1.43
CA SER A 14 -4.21 5.11 1.18
C SER A 14 -5.23 4.00 0.98
N PHE A 15 -6.48 4.30 1.26
CA PHE A 15 -7.60 3.48 0.79
C PHE A 15 -8.02 3.84 -0.64
N ASP A 16 -8.70 2.91 -1.32
CA ASP A 16 -9.33 3.12 -2.63
C ASP A 16 -10.28 4.31 -2.68
N HIS A 17 -11.15 4.48 -1.69
CA HIS A 17 -12.10 5.59 -1.64
C HIS A 17 -11.40 6.94 -1.57
N GLU A 18 -10.30 7.06 -0.83
CA GLU A 18 -9.55 8.31 -0.72
C GLU A 18 -8.83 8.69 -2.01
N LEU A 19 -8.37 7.69 -2.76
CA LEU A 19 -7.83 7.87 -4.10
C LEU A 19 -8.93 8.28 -5.09
N THR A 20 -10.14 7.73 -4.93
CA THR A 20 -11.31 8.04 -5.75
C THR A 20 -11.80 9.47 -5.54
N GLU A 21 -11.92 9.93 -4.29
CA GLU A 21 -12.27 11.32 -3.96
C GLU A 21 -11.26 12.31 -4.54
N SER A 22 -9.99 11.93 -4.53
CA SER A 22 -8.91 12.75 -5.08
C SER A 22 -8.91 12.83 -6.62
N ARG A 23 -9.58 11.90 -7.31
CA ARG A 23 -9.73 11.86 -8.77
C ARG A 23 -10.60 13.01 -9.29
N SER A 24 -11.49 13.55 -8.44
CA SER A 24 -12.30 14.75 -8.73
C SER A 24 -11.45 16.01 -8.95
N LEU A 25 -10.23 16.07 -8.41
CA LEU A 25 -9.29 17.20 -8.55
C LEU A 25 -8.27 17.00 -9.70
N SER A 26 -8.72 16.36 -10.78
CA SER A 26 -7.97 15.67 -11.86
C SER A 26 -6.85 16.41 -12.63
N TRP A 27 -6.57 17.69 -12.39
CA TRP A 27 -5.56 18.42 -13.19
C TRP A 27 -4.22 18.64 -12.49
N TYR A 28 -4.19 18.74 -11.17
CA TYR A 28 -2.94 18.97 -10.42
C TYR A 28 -2.07 17.70 -10.29
N LYS A 29 -2.68 16.50 -10.26
CA LYS A 29 -1.96 15.24 -10.06
C LYS A 29 -1.16 14.75 -11.27
N LYS A 30 -1.55 15.12 -12.49
CA LYS A 30 -0.72 14.88 -13.70
C LYS A 30 0.64 15.59 -13.62
N LEU A 31 0.74 16.66 -12.84
CA LEU A 31 1.97 17.41 -12.65
C LEU A 31 2.85 16.84 -11.52
N ALA A 32 2.29 16.05 -10.59
CA ALA A 32 3.07 15.45 -9.50
C ALA A 32 4.11 14.42 -10.00
N GLY A 33 3.80 13.67 -11.07
CA GLY A 33 4.74 12.75 -11.71
C GLY A 33 5.93 13.45 -12.40
N LEU A 34 5.87 14.77 -12.59
CA LEU A 34 6.91 15.58 -13.24
C LEU A 34 7.92 16.19 -12.26
N PHE A 35 7.62 16.28 -10.96
CA PHE A 35 8.52 16.89 -9.98
C PHE A 35 9.16 15.84 -9.06
N SER A 36 10.46 15.62 -9.26
CA SER A 36 11.31 14.55 -8.69
C SER A 36 11.46 14.51 -7.16
N PHE A 37 10.77 15.35 -6.40
CA PHE A 37 10.88 15.45 -4.94
C PHE A 37 9.56 15.22 -4.20
N LEU A 38 8.46 15.01 -4.94
CA LEU A 38 7.16 14.77 -4.34
C LEU A 38 7.05 13.29 -3.97
N LYS A 39 6.64 13.03 -2.72
CA LYS A 39 6.28 11.69 -2.28
C LYS A 39 5.20 11.13 -3.21
N PRO A 40 5.17 9.80 -3.43
CA PRO A 40 4.10 9.14 -4.19
C PRO A 40 2.73 9.57 -3.69
N ASN A 41 1.70 9.48 -4.53
CA ASN A 41 0.34 9.83 -4.13
C ASN A 41 -0.12 8.94 -2.96
N HIS A 42 -0.22 9.50 -1.76
CA HIS A 42 -0.68 8.84 -0.55
C HIS A 42 -1.48 9.83 0.30
N ARG A 43 -2.15 9.32 1.33
CA ARG A 43 -2.94 10.11 2.28
C ARG A 43 -2.37 10.03 3.68
N HIS A 44 -1.78 8.87 4.01
CA HIS A 44 -1.32 8.55 5.34
C HIS A 44 0.14 8.12 5.31
N GLU A 45 0.86 8.48 6.36
CA GLU A 45 2.22 8.03 6.62
C GLU A 45 2.31 7.35 7.98
N GLY A 46 3.23 6.39 8.09
CA GLY A 46 3.44 5.71 9.36
C GLY A 46 4.53 4.65 9.32
N SER A 47 4.58 3.86 10.38
CA SER A 47 5.31 2.61 10.49
C SER A 47 4.39 1.44 10.22
N ILE A 48 4.92 0.39 9.58
CA ILE A 48 4.22 -0.85 9.28
C ILE A 48 4.97 -2.03 9.90
N LEU A 49 4.22 -2.99 10.43
CA LEU A 49 4.67 -4.23 11.00
C LEU A 49 3.91 -5.39 10.34
N LEU A 50 4.65 -6.34 9.77
CA LEU A 50 4.11 -7.64 9.41
C LEU A 50 4.39 -8.63 10.53
N ALA A 51 3.35 -9.26 11.04
CA ALA A 51 3.43 -10.36 11.98
C ALA A 51 2.63 -11.56 11.46
N SER A 52 2.79 -12.71 12.11
CA SER A 52 2.12 -13.96 11.70
C SER A 52 0.59 -13.89 11.70
N ASN A 53 0.00 -12.95 12.43
CA ASN A 53 -1.46 -12.78 12.57
C ASN A 53 -2.02 -11.61 11.76
N GLY A 54 -1.19 -10.69 11.25
CA GLY A 54 -1.70 -9.54 10.51
C GLY A 54 -0.63 -8.52 10.11
N ILE A 55 -1.13 -7.47 9.47
CA ILE A 55 -0.41 -6.24 9.21
C ILE A 55 -0.91 -5.18 10.19
N PHE A 56 0.02 -4.46 10.79
CA PHE A 56 -0.27 -3.39 11.74
C PHE A 56 0.43 -2.14 11.26
N ILE A 57 -0.33 -1.06 11.12
CA ILE A 57 0.16 0.25 10.73
C ILE A 57 -0.13 1.22 11.86
N THR A 58 0.87 2.02 12.22
CA THR A 58 0.81 3.05 13.26
C THR A 58 1.45 4.32 12.72
N GLY A 59 0.85 5.48 12.97
CA GLY A 59 1.37 6.76 12.49
C GLY A 59 0.30 7.81 12.64
N ASP A 60 -0.05 8.45 11.52
CA ASP A 60 -1.14 9.43 11.48
C ASP A 60 -2.50 8.76 11.71
N GLU A 61 -2.66 7.52 11.24
CA GLU A 61 -3.83 6.67 11.49
C GLU A 61 -3.39 5.25 11.85
N GLN A 62 -4.16 4.61 12.74
CA GLN A 62 -3.93 3.22 13.14
C GLN A 62 -4.79 2.29 12.29
N LEU A 63 -4.14 1.33 11.63
CA LEU A 63 -4.82 0.34 10.80
C LEU A 63 -4.30 -1.06 11.15
N GLU A 64 -5.23 -1.98 11.40
CA GLU A 64 -4.93 -3.38 11.60
C GLU A 64 -5.65 -4.20 10.52
N VAL A 65 -4.90 -5.04 9.82
CA VAL A 65 -5.42 -5.96 8.81
C VAL A 65 -5.05 -7.38 9.22
N PRO A 66 -5.97 -8.11 9.87
CA PRO A 66 -5.76 -9.51 10.20
C PRO A 66 -5.50 -10.33 8.93
N ILE A 67 -4.57 -11.31 8.99
CA ILE A 67 -4.30 -12.20 7.84
C ILE A 67 -5.58 -12.90 7.37
N SER A 68 -6.47 -13.28 8.29
CA SER A 68 -7.75 -13.92 7.99
C SER A 68 -8.73 -13.05 7.19
N HIS A 69 -8.52 -11.72 7.17
CA HIS A 69 -9.35 -10.80 6.41
C HIS A 69 -8.77 -10.48 5.04
N ILE A 70 -7.52 -10.84 4.77
CA ILE A 70 -6.90 -10.58 3.47
C ILE A 70 -7.47 -11.57 2.45
N GLU A 71 -8.21 -11.04 1.49
CA GLU A 71 -8.74 -11.82 0.37
C GLU A 71 -7.66 -12.00 -0.70
N GLU A 72 -7.01 -10.89 -1.06
CA GLU A 72 -6.14 -10.83 -2.22
C GLU A 72 -4.97 -9.88 -1.96
N VAL A 73 -3.80 -10.25 -2.46
CA VAL A 73 -2.59 -9.44 -2.44
C VAL A 73 -2.10 -9.30 -3.86
N TYR A 74 -1.96 -8.07 -4.33
CA TYR A 74 -1.51 -7.75 -5.68
C TYR A 74 -0.31 -6.81 -5.64
N MET A 75 0.55 -6.93 -6.65
CA MET A 75 1.58 -5.96 -6.92
C MET A 75 1.34 -5.39 -8.31
N GLY A 76 1.23 -4.06 -8.41
CA GLY A 76 0.98 -3.42 -9.70
C GLY A 76 0.04 -2.24 -9.63
N PHE A 77 0.03 -1.48 -10.72
CA PHE A 77 -0.83 -0.33 -10.94
C PHE A 77 -2.24 -0.75 -11.37
N ASP A 78 -3.19 0.17 -11.21
CA ASP A 78 -4.55 0.05 -11.70
C ASP A 78 -5.12 1.42 -12.10
N GLU A 79 -6.44 1.48 -12.29
CA GLU A 79 -7.10 2.72 -12.65
C GLU A 79 -7.03 3.79 -11.56
N LEU A 80 -7.07 3.40 -10.28
CA LEU A 80 -7.07 4.34 -9.14
C LEU A 80 -5.65 4.81 -8.81
N PHE A 81 -4.66 3.95 -9.03
CA PHE A 81 -3.25 4.24 -8.90
C PHE A 81 -2.52 3.91 -10.21
N PRO A 82 -2.57 4.80 -11.22
CA PRO A 82 -1.98 4.53 -12.52
C PRO A 82 -0.46 4.70 -12.50
N ALA A 83 0.25 3.99 -13.38
CA ALA A 83 1.70 4.10 -13.54
C ALA A 83 2.17 5.54 -13.84
N SER A 84 1.33 6.34 -14.53
CA SER A 84 1.60 7.75 -14.82
C SER A 84 1.64 8.66 -13.59
N SER A 85 1.15 8.19 -12.44
CA SER A 85 1.21 8.94 -11.17
C SER A 85 2.56 8.84 -10.46
N VAL A 86 3.47 8.00 -10.95
CA VAL A 86 4.79 7.76 -10.34
C VAL A 86 5.91 8.00 -11.34
N LYS A 87 7.10 8.27 -10.80
CA LYS A 87 8.30 8.52 -11.60
C LYS A 87 8.63 7.32 -12.48
N ASN A 88 9.16 7.61 -13.68
CA ASN A 88 9.58 6.60 -14.65
C ASN A 88 8.47 5.58 -14.98
N LEU A 89 7.19 5.97 -14.87
CA LEU A 89 6.04 5.11 -15.12
C LEU A 89 6.09 3.77 -14.36
N GLY A 90 6.70 3.76 -13.17
CA GLY A 90 6.74 2.57 -12.32
C GLY A 90 7.72 1.48 -12.77
N LEU A 91 8.74 1.85 -13.55
CA LEU A 91 9.78 0.91 -14.00
C LEU A 91 10.58 0.26 -12.85
N PHE A 92 10.69 0.93 -11.70
CA PHE A 92 11.54 0.49 -10.59
C PHE A 92 10.78 -0.07 -9.40
N TRP A 93 9.51 0.28 -9.25
CA TRP A 93 8.66 -0.20 -8.17
C TRP A 93 7.19 -0.10 -8.56
N GLN A 94 6.38 -0.90 -7.89
CA GLN A 94 4.93 -0.94 -8.06
C GLN A 94 4.27 -0.90 -6.68
N PRO A 95 3.07 -0.29 -6.55
CA PRO A 95 2.34 -0.30 -5.29
C PRO A 95 1.94 -1.72 -4.92
N LEU A 96 1.99 -2.02 -3.62
CA LEU A 96 1.44 -3.24 -3.04
C LEU A 96 -0.03 -2.95 -2.71
N ARG A 97 -0.95 -3.76 -3.22
CA ARG A 97 -2.39 -3.63 -2.98
C ARG A 97 -2.87 -4.82 -2.18
N ILE A 98 -3.60 -4.53 -1.10
CA ILE A 98 -4.18 -5.54 -0.24
C ILE A 98 -5.68 -5.32 -0.23
N LYS A 99 -6.41 -6.33 -0.69
CA LYS A 99 -7.86 -6.34 -0.59
C LYS A 99 -8.24 -7.10 0.68
N SER A 100 -8.93 -6.45 1.61
CA SER A 100 -9.44 -7.12 2.81
C SER A 100 -10.94 -6.95 2.96
N THR A 101 -11.58 -7.98 3.52
CA THR A 101 -12.96 -7.89 3.96
C THR A 101 -13.06 -7.02 5.21
N ILE A 102 -14.00 -6.07 5.21
CA ILE A 102 -14.38 -5.28 6.39
C ILE A 102 -15.61 -5.90 7.04
N SER A 103 -16.56 -6.33 6.21
CA SER A 103 -17.84 -6.92 6.60
C SER A 103 -18.23 -8.02 5.63
N ARG A 104 -19.31 -8.76 5.94
CA ARG A 104 -19.75 -9.91 5.13
C ARG A 104 -20.05 -9.57 3.66
N THR A 105 -20.22 -8.29 3.32
CA THR A 105 -20.59 -7.81 1.98
C THR A 105 -19.67 -6.72 1.45
N GLU A 106 -18.69 -6.27 2.24
CA GLU A 106 -17.85 -5.12 1.91
C GLU A 106 -16.37 -5.47 2.06
N SER A 107 -15.61 -5.08 1.03
CA SER A 107 -14.17 -5.21 1.00
C SER A 107 -13.57 -3.84 0.66
N GLN A 108 -12.41 -3.56 1.22
CA GLN A 108 -11.60 -2.38 0.91
C GLN A 108 -10.30 -2.79 0.25
N THR A 109 -9.77 -1.90 -0.59
CA THR A 109 -8.40 -2.01 -1.10
C THR A 109 -7.51 -0.98 -0.43
N ILE A 110 -6.40 -1.45 0.14
CA ILE A 110 -5.36 -0.62 0.73
C ILE A 110 -4.15 -0.62 -0.20
N TYR A 111 -3.66 0.57 -0.53
CA TYR A 111 -2.46 0.79 -1.34
C TYR A 111 -1.30 1.10 -0.41
N LEU A 112 -0.21 0.34 -0.54
CA LEU A 112 0.97 0.42 0.31
C LEU A 112 2.22 0.69 -0.52
N ILE A 113 3.05 1.60 -0.01
CA ILE A 113 4.37 1.91 -0.55
C ILE A 113 5.34 1.94 0.63
N ILE A 114 6.15 0.89 0.74
CA ILE A 114 6.91 0.58 1.94
C ILE A 114 8.39 0.91 1.70
N ASN A 115 9.01 1.58 2.67
CA ASN A 115 10.40 2.01 2.65
C ASN A 115 10.79 2.75 1.34
N HIS A 116 9.91 3.63 0.88
CA HIS A 116 10.14 4.36 -0.35
C HIS A 116 11.30 5.36 -0.22
N SER A 117 12.33 5.18 -1.05
CA SER A 117 13.54 6.03 -1.09
C SER A 117 13.60 6.97 -2.31
N GLY A 118 12.48 7.11 -3.04
CA GLY A 118 12.39 7.95 -4.24
C GLY A 118 12.38 7.15 -5.55
N ILE A 119 13.26 6.14 -5.65
CA ILE A 119 13.40 5.29 -6.85
C ILE A 119 13.09 3.82 -6.52
N PHE A 120 13.26 3.40 -5.28
CA PHE A 120 13.05 2.03 -4.85
C PHE A 120 12.02 1.95 -3.72
N SER A 121 11.41 0.78 -3.57
CA SER A 121 10.57 0.41 -2.43
C SER A 121 10.79 -1.06 -2.07
N ASP A 122 10.46 -1.43 -0.85
CA ASP A 122 10.55 -2.82 -0.37
C ASP A 122 9.29 -3.64 -0.68
N ASN A 123 8.36 -3.10 -1.48
CA ASN A 123 7.06 -3.70 -1.76
C ASN A 123 7.16 -5.15 -2.27
N GLN A 124 8.19 -5.47 -3.07
CA GLN A 124 8.39 -6.83 -3.56
C GLN A 124 8.70 -7.82 -2.44
N THR A 125 9.52 -7.42 -1.46
CA THR A 125 9.86 -8.23 -0.28
C THR A 125 8.62 -8.49 0.55
N TRP A 126 7.82 -7.44 0.78
CA TRP A 126 6.56 -7.54 1.53
C TRP A 126 5.51 -8.39 0.81
N PHE A 127 5.37 -8.25 -0.50
CA PHE A 127 4.51 -9.10 -1.33
C PHE A 127 4.86 -10.57 -1.17
N ASN A 128 6.15 -10.93 -1.32
CA ASN A 128 6.60 -12.31 -1.18
C ASN A 128 6.34 -12.88 0.22
N ALA A 129 6.55 -12.07 1.26
CA ALA A 129 6.28 -12.48 2.64
C ALA A 129 4.79 -12.73 2.88
N LEU A 130 3.91 -11.84 2.40
CA LEU A 130 2.46 -11.99 2.51
C LEU A 130 1.94 -13.21 1.76
N ILE A 131 2.39 -13.42 0.51
CA ILE A 131 2.02 -14.60 -0.26
C ILE A 131 2.49 -15.89 0.44
N SER A 132 3.69 -15.88 1.04
CA SER A 132 4.16 -17.03 1.81
C SER A 132 3.33 -17.30 3.07
N LEU A 133 2.70 -16.28 3.67
CA LEU A 133 1.80 -16.44 4.81
C LEU A 133 0.44 -16.97 4.40
N LEU A 134 -0.13 -16.45 3.30
CA LEU A 134 -1.47 -16.81 2.83
C LEU A 134 -1.55 -18.20 2.19
N ARG A 135 -0.42 -18.79 1.82
CA ARG A 135 -0.35 -20.16 1.27
C ARG A 135 -0.30 -21.27 2.33
N ARG A 136 -0.13 -20.92 3.60
CA ARG A 136 -0.04 -21.88 4.71
C ARG A 136 -1.43 -22.24 5.21
#